data_AF-F3BBV6-F1
#
_entry.id   AF-F3BBV6-F1
#
_cell.length_a   1.000
_cell.length_b   1.000
_cell.length_c   1.000
_cell.angle_alpha   90.00
_cell.angle_beta   90.00
_cell.angle_gamma   90.00
#
_symmetry.space_group_name_H-M   'P 1'
#
loop_
_entity.id
_entity.type
_entity.pdbx_description
1 polymer ?
#
loop_
_entity_poly.entity_id
_entity_poly.type
_entity_poly.pdbx_seq_one_letter_code
_entity_poly.pdbx_strand_id
1 'polypeptide(L)'
;MFDGIFEAIEEWMRGLLTGMVESNLTTMFTDVNEKTGEIAAQVGQTPQGWNGSIFSLIQNLSDSVIVPIAGMIITFVLCYELISMFTEKNNMNEVDTWMFFKYFFKMWVAVYLVSHTFDITMAVFDVGQHIVNAAGGVIESDTAINVDTMLEQMKTAMESMEIGELVILALETMLVSLCMKIMSVLITVILYGRMIEIYLYTSVAPIPFSTMSNREWGQIGNNYFRGLFALGFQGFFMMVCVGIYAVLIATIEISDNMHSALFGVAAYTVILCFSLMKTANLSKSIFNAH
;
A
#
# COMPACT_ATOMS: atom_id res chain seq x y z
N MET A 1 -37.63 22.35 46.05
CA MET A 1 -36.97 23.42 45.25
C MET A 1 -35.55 23.02 44.87
N PHE A 2 -34.74 22.51 45.81
CA PHE A 2 -33.41 21.99 45.49
C PHE A 2 -33.44 20.69 44.67
N ASP A 3 -34.36 19.76 44.95
CA ASP A 3 -34.47 18.49 44.19
C ASP A 3 -34.78 18.71 42.70
N GLY A 4 -35.72 19.61 42.37
CA GLY A 4 -36.02 19.95 40.97
C GLY A 4 -34.90 20.72 40.24
N ILE A 5 -33.97 21.36 40.97
CA ILE A 5 -32.76 21.96 40.38
C ILE A 5 -31.72 20.87 40.09
N PHE A 6 -31.55 19.90 40.99
CA PHE A 6 -30.64 18.77 40.76
C PHE A 6 -31.10 17.87 39.61
N GLU A 7 -32.38 17.53 39.52
CA GLU A 7 -32.94 16.78 38.39
C GLU A 7 -32.73 17.52 37.06
N ALA A 8 -32.99 18.84 37.01
CA ALA A 8 -32.79 19.62 35.79
C ALA A 8 -31.30 19.71 35.38
N ILE A 9 -30.37 19.76 36.35
CA ILE A 9 -28.93 19.74 36.08
C ILE A 9 -28.48 18.36 35.58
N GLU A 10 -29.01 17.28 36.16
CA GLU A 10 -28.74 15.91 35.75
C GLU A 10 -29.23 15.64 34.32
N GLU A 11 -30.45 16.06 33.98
CA GLU A 11 -31.00 15.92 32.63
C GLU A 11 -30.20 16.75 31.61
N TRP A 12 -29.84 18.00 31.95
CA TRP A 12 -28.97 18.84 31.12
C TRP A 12 -27.58 18.21 30.90
N MET A 13 -26.96 17.69 31.97
CA MET A 13 -25.63 17.08 31.92
C MET A 13 -25.63 15.80 31.09
N ARG A 14 -26.66 14.96 31.25
CA ARG A 14 -26.85 13.75 30.43
C ARG A 14 -27.00 14.09 28.96
N GLY A 15 -27.82 15.09 28.62
CA GLY A 15 -27.98 15.56 27.24
C GLY A 15 -26.66 16.04 26.63
N LEU A 16 -25.87 16.81 27.38
CA LEU A 16 -24.58 17.31 26.93
C LEU A 16 -23.56 16.18 26.72
N LEU A 17 -23.44 15.25 27.67
CA LEU A 17 -22.47 14.14 27.58
C LEU A 17 -22.84 13.16 26.47
N THR A 18 -24.11 12.79 26.36
CA THR A 18 -24.61 11.92 25.30
C THR A 18 -24.38 12.55 23.93
N GLY A 19 -24.68 13.84 23.77
CA GLY A 19 -24.44 14.56 22.52
C GLY A 19 -22.94 14.65 22.16
N MET A 20 -22.05 14.81 23.15
CA MET A 20 -20.61 14.82 22.93
C MET A 20 -20.10 13.44 22.47
N VAL A 21 -20.53 12.36 23.14
CA VAL A 21 -20.19 10.99 22.77
C VAL A 21 -20.71 10.64 21.38
N GLU A 22 -21.99 10.94 21.09
CA GLU A 22 -22.63 10.71 19.79
C GLU A 22 -21.88 11.44 18.67
N SER A 23 -21.51 12.71 18.88
CA SER A 23 -20.72 13.48 17.91
C SER A 23 -19.33 12.88 17.68
N ASN A 24 -18.63 12.48 18.73
CA ASN A 24 -17.28 11.91 18.63
C ASN A 24 -17.31 10.55 17.92
N LEU A 25 -18.26 9.69 18.28
CA LEU A 25 -18.44 8.38 17.67
C LEU A 25 -18.84 8.48 16.19
N THR A 26 -19.79 9.36 15.87
CA THR A 26 -20.20 9.60 14.48
C THR A 26 -19.02 10.05 13.64
N THR A 27 -18.23 11.00 14.15
CA THR A 27 -17.01 11.45 13.48
C THR A 27 -16.03 10.29 13.30
N MET A 28 -15.80 9.49 14.34
CA MET A 28 -14.86 8.37 14.30
C MET A 28 -15.25 7.31 13.26
N PHE A 29 -16.52 6.87 13.25
CA PHE A 29 -16.97 5.85 12.30
C PHE A 29 -17.02 6.38 10.87
N THR A 30 -17.38 7.64 10.69
CA THR A 30 -17.31 8.31 9.37
C THR A 30 -15.87 8.36 8.89
N ASP A 31 -14.94 8.83 9.73
CA ASP A 31 -13.51 8.89 9.42
C ASP A 31 -12.97 7.49 9.07
N VAL A 32 -13.37 6.44 9.78
CA VAL A 32 -12.95 5.05 9.49
C VAL A 32 -13.40 4.59 8.10
N ASN A 33 -14.67 4.83 7.75
CA ASN A 33 -15.20 4.48 6.43
C ASN A 33 -14.54 5.30 5.32
N GLU A 34 -14.40 6.61 5.52
CA GLU A 34 -13.70 7.48 4.58
C GLU A 34 -12.25 7.07 4.39
N LYS A 35 -11.52 6.76 5.47
CA LYS A 35 -10.12 6.31 5.37
C LYS A 35 -9.97 4.96 4.69
N THR A 36 -10.90 4.03 4.92
CA THR A 36 -10.93 2.74 4.21
C THR A 36 -11.08 2.95 2.70
N GLY A 37 -12.02 3.82 2.30
CA GLY A 37 -12.20 4.21 0.90
C GLY A 37 -11.02 4.98 0.31
N GLU A 38 -10.41 5.89 1.08
CA GLU A 38 -9.21 6.61 0.65
C GLU A 38 -8.02 5.66 0.43
N ILE A 39 -7.81 4.67 1.31
CA ILE A 39 -6.76 3.67 1.12
C ILE A 39 -7.01 2.91 -0.19
N ALA A 40 -8.23 2.44 -0.42
CA ALA A 40 -8.60 1.73 -1.65
C ALA A 40 -8.33 2.59 -2.90
N ALA A 41 -8.78 3.84 -2.87
CA ALA A 41 -8.60 4.79 -3.96
C ALA A 41 -7.11 5.10 -4.22
N GLN A 42 -6.31 5.31 -3.18
CA GLN A 42 -4.89 5.66 -3.29
C GLN A 42 -4.03 4.47 -3.73
N VAL A 43 -4.27 3.28 -3.16
CA VAL A 43 -3.51 2.06 -3.52
C VAL A 43 -3.82 1.64 -4.96
N GLY A 44 -5.05 1.88 -5.41
CA GLY A 44 -5.52 1.62 -6.77
C GLY A 44 -5.07 2.61 -7.84
N GLN A 45 -4.24 3.61 -7.56
CA GLN A 45 -3.74 4.54 -8.59
C GLN A 45 -2.47 4.01 -9.29
N THR A 46 -2.35 4.28 -10.59
CA THR A 46 -1.05 4.16 -11.28
C THR A 46 -0.08 5.22 -10.77
N PRO A 47 1.25 5.01 -10.92
CA PRO A 47 2.23 6.08 -10.73
C PRO A 47 1.85 7.36 -11.49
N GLN A 48 1.54 7.25 -12.78
CA GLN A 48 1.12 8.40 -13.59
C GLN A 48 -0.16 9.07 -13.08
N GLY A 49 -1.15 8.29 -12.65
CA GLY A 49 -2.41 8.79 -12.13
C GLY A 49 -2.28 9.49 -10.78
N TRP A 50 -1.31 9.08 -9.95
CA TRP A 50 -1.06 9.67 -8.65
C TRP A 50 -0.47 11.08 -8.74
N ASN A 51 0.56 11.27 -9.57
CA ASN A 51 1.11 12.61 -9.81
C ASN A 51 1.89 12.69 -11.13
N GLY A 52 1.29 13.30 -12.15
CA GLY A 52 1.90 13.43 -13.48
C GLY A 52 3.21 14.24 -13.50
N SER A 53 3.38 15.22 -12.60
CA SER A 53 4.60 16.03 -12.52
C SER A 53 5.77 15.24 -11.96
N ILE A 54 5.55 14.50 -10.87
CA ILE A 54 6.57 13.61 -10.28
C ILE A 54 6.90 12.49 -11.26
N PHE A 55 5.89 11.89 -11.88
CA PHE A 55 6.09 10.89 -12.92
C PHE A 55 6.98 11.39 -14.06
N SER A 56 6.65 12.56 -14.61
CA SER A 56 7.45 13.17 -15.69
C SER A 56 8.88 13.50 -15.23
N LEU A 57 9.06 13.96 -13.99
CA LEU A 57 10.39 14.19 -13.43
C LEU A 57 11.23 12.91 -13.38
N ILE A 58 10.63 11.81 -12.90
CA ILE A 58 11.30 10.51 -12.78
C ILE A 58 11.62 9.92 -14.16
N GLN A 59 10.69 10.02 -15.11
CA GLN A 59 10.92 9.58 -16.48
C GLN A 59 12.09 10.35 -17.12
N ASN A 60 12.07 11.68 -17.05
CA ASN A 60 13.14 12.52 -17.60
C ASN A 60 14.50 12.20 -16.96
N LEU A 61 14.54 11.96 -15.63
CA LEU A 61 15.76 11.57 -14.93
C LEU A 61 16.27 10.21 -15.44
N SER A 62 15.38 9.22 -15.56
CA SER A 62 15.74 7.90 -16.06
C SER A 62 16.28 7.98 -17.49
N ASP A 63 15.58 8.66 -18.39
CA ASP A 63 15.93 8.78 -19.80
C ASP A 63 17.22 9.59 -20.03
N SER A 64 17.41 10.68 -19.29
CA SER A 64 18.54 11.59 -19.50
C SER A 64 19.82 11.13 -18.82
N VAL A 65 19.71 10.43 -17.68
CA VAL A 65 20.86 10.08 -16.84
C VAL A 65 21.10 8.58 -16.79
N ILE A 66 20.06 7.79 -16.53
CA ILE A 66 20.21 6.37 -16.22
C ILE A 66 20.31 5.52 -17.49
N VAL A 67 19.53 5.81 -18.54
CA VAL A 67 19.60 5.10 -19.81
C VAL A 67 20.99 5.19 -20.45
N PRO A 68 21.67 6.36 -20.52
CA PRO A 68 23.05 6.43 -20.99
C PRO A 68 24.03 5.57 -20.16
N ILE A 69 23.87 5.54 -18.84
CA ILE A 69 24.68 4.69 -17.95
C ILE A 69 24.42 3.21 -18.23
N ALA A 70 23.16 2.82 -18.37
CA ALA A 70 22.77 1.47 -18.77
C ALA A 70 23.33 1.09 -20.15
N GLY A 71 23.43 2.05 -21.08
CA GLY A 71 24.09 1.91 -22.37
C GLY A 71 25.59 1.59 -22.29
N MET A 72 26.30 2.14 -21.30
CA MET A 72 27.68 1.77 -21.03
C MET A 72 27.77 0.37 -20.41
N ILE A 73 26.89 0.05 -19.47
CA ILE A 73 26.86 -1.27 -18.81
C ILE A 73 26.54 -2.38 -19.82
N ILE A 74 25.51 -2.23 -20.64
CA ILE A 74 25.16 -3.22 -21.67
C ILE A 74 26.31 -3.45 -22.65
N THR A 75 27.04 -2.39 -23.03
CA THR A 75 28.20 -2.51 -23.91
C THR A 75 29.29 -3.37 -23.26
N PHE A 76 29.60 -3.11 -21.99
CA PHE A 76 30.54 -3.93 -21.23
C PHE A 76 30.07 -5.40 -21.13
N VAL A 77 28.78 -5.59 -20.81
CA VAL A 77 28.15 -6.90 -20.65
C VAL A 77 28.22 -7.73 -21.93
N LEU A 78 27.93 -7.12 -23.08
CA LEU A 78 27.98 -7.77 -24.39
C LEU A 78 29.41 -8.06 -24.84
N CYS A 79 30.36 -7.16 -24.60
CA CYS A 79 31.78 -7.40 -24.87
C CYS A 79 32.31 -8.60 -24.08
N TYR A 80 31.96 -8.70 -22.80
CA TYR A 80 32.32 -9.85 -21.96
C TYR A 80 31.70 -11.15 -22.46
N GLU A 81 30.43 -11.11 -22.86
CA GLU A 81 29.75 -12.27 -23.44
C GLU A 81 30.40 -12.72 -24.75
N LEU A 82 30.82 -11.80 -25.61
CA LEU A 82 31.56 -12.13 -26.84
C LEU A 82 32.88 -12.85 -26.51
N ILE A 83 33.68 -12.32 -25.57
CA ILE A 83 34.98 -12.89 -25.19
C ILE A 83 34.82 -14.30 -24.60
N SER A 84 33.89 -14.47 -23.66
CA SER A 84 33.62 -15.77 -23.04
C SER A 84 33.15 -16.80 -24.06
N MET A 85 32.32 -16.40 -25.02
CA MET A 85 31.87 -17.25 -26.11
C MET A 85 33.02 -17.74 -27.02
N PHE A 86 34.01 -16.89 -27.31
CA PHE A 86 35.21 -17.31 -28.04
C PHE A 86 36.16 -18.18 -27.21
N THR A 87 36.19 -17.99 -25.89
CA THR A 87 37.12 -18.68 -24.97
C THR A 87 36.59 -20.05 -24.55
N GLU A 88 35.28 -20.21 -24.32
CA GLU A 88 34.65 -21.51 -24.01
C GLU A 88 34.72 -22.47 -25.22
N LYS A 89 34.67 -21.95 -26.45
CA LYS A 89 34.77 -22.72 -27.70
C LYS A 89 36.21 -22.87 -28.21
N ASN A 90 37.21 -22.98 -27.33
CA ASN A 90 38.62 -23.11 -27.70
C ASN A 90 38.96 -24.45 -28.39
N ASN A 91 38.43 -24.60 -29.60
CA ASN A 91 38.83 -25.52 -30.64
C ASN A 91 38.43 -24.85 -31.96
N MET A 92 39.15 -23.78 -32.35
CA MET A 92 39.00 -22.89 -33.54
C MET A 92 38.76 -23.59 -34.90
N ASN A 93 38.50 -24.90 -34.92
CA ASN A 93 38.08 -25.71 -36.06
C ASN A 93 36.58 -25.65 -36.37
N GLU A 94 35.68 -25.34 -35.42
CA GLU A 94 34.22 -25.35 -35.67
C GLU A 94 33.49 -24.10 -35.11
N VAL A 95 33.80 -22.95 -35.72
CA VAL A 95 33.02 -21.73 -35.50
C VAL A 95 31.68 -21.84 -36.25
N ASP A 96 30.68 -22.39 -35.59
CA ASP A 96 29.31 -22.45 -36.10
C ASP A 96 28.72 -21.04 -36.26
N THR A 97 28.36 -20.66 -37.51
CA THR A 97 27.75 -19.36 -37.85
C THR A 97 26.48 -19.07 -37.04
N TRP A 98 25.77 -20.12 -36.60
CA TRP A 98 24.60 -20.01 -35.74
C TRP A 98 24.89 -19.32 -34.40
N MET A 99 26.12 -19.43 -33.90
CA MET A 99 26.55 -18.79 -32.65
C MET A 99 26.53 -17.26 -32.74
N PHE A 100 26.98 -16.70 -33.86
CA PHE A 100 26.91 -15.25 -34.09
C PHE A 100 25.48 -14.75 -34.21
N PHE A 101 24.60 -15.52 -34.87
CA PHE A 101 23.18 -15.17 -34.94
C PHE A 101 22.55 -15.07 -33.55
N LYS A 102 22.81 -16.05 -32.66
CA LYS A 102 22.35 -15.99 -31.26
C LYS A 102 22.89 -14.76 -30.53
N TYR A 103 24.16 -14.42 -30.72
CA TYR A 103 24.76 -13.23 -30.12
C TYR A 103 24.10 -11.93 -30.61
N PHE A 104 23.91 -11.77 -31.92
CA PHE A 104 23.25 -10.58 -32.48
C PHE A 104 21.80 -10.47 -32.02
N PHE A 105 21.07 -11.58 -31.99
CA PHE A 105 19.71 -11.61 -31.44
C PHE A 105 19.69 -11.19 -29.97
N LYS A 106 20.63 -11.70 -29.17
CA LYS A 106 20.74 -11.40 -27.75
C LYS A 106 21.11 -9.94 -27.48
N MET A 107 22.03 -9.38 -28.27
CA MET A 107 22.36 -7.95 -28.27
C MET A 107 21.12 -7.12 -28.60
N TRP A 108 20.38 -7.49 -29.64
CA TRP A 108 19.16 -6.79 -30.03
C TRP A 108 18.12 -6.80 -28.91
N VAL A 109 17.85 -7.96 -28.29
CA VAL A 109 16.95 -8.07 -27.14
C VAL A 109 17.43 -7.21 -25.97
N ALA A 110 18.72 -7.23 -25.64
CA ALA A 110 19.27 -6.47 -24.53
C ALA A 110 19.11 -4.95 -24.75
N VAL A 111 19.42 -4.46 -25.96
CA VAL A 111 19.23 -3.04 -26.30
C VAL A 111 17.75 -2.67 -26.26
N TYR A 112 16.87 -3.51 -26.81
CA TYR A 112 15.43 -3.29 -26.79
C TYR A 112 14.89 -3.15 -25.36
N LEU A 113 15.31 -4.04 -24.46
CA LEU A 113 14.92 -4.03 -23.04
C LEU A 113 15.34 -2.73 -22.36
N VAL A 114 16.59 -2.29 -22.55
CA VAL A 114 17.09 -1.04 -21.94
C VAL A 114 16.34 0.16 -22.50
N SER A 115 16.13 0.23 -23.81
CA SER A 115 15.44 1.35 -24.47
C SER A 115 13.96 1.48 -24.10
N HIS A 116 13.29 0.38 -23.73
CA HIS A 116 11.87 0.37 -23.35
C HIS A 116 11.68 0.02 -21.87
N THR A 117 12.67 0.27 -21.04
CA THR A 117 12.62 -0.16 -19.62
C THR A 117 11.45 0.48 -18.88
N PHE A 118 11.21 1.77 -19.13
CA PHE A 118 10.16 2.52 -18.46
C PHE A 118 8.78 1.97 -18.83
N ASP A 119 8.54 1.69 -20.12
CA ASP A 119 7.30 1.08 -20.61
C ASP A 119 7.05 -0.30 -19.99
N ILE A 120 8.09 -1.15 -19.93
CA ILE A 120 8.01 -2.47 -19.31
C ILE A 120 7.66 -2.35 -17.83
N THR A 121 8.32 -1.42 -17.13
CA THR A 121 8.10 -1.19 -15.70
C THR A 121 6.67 -0.73 -15.44
N MET A 122 6.15 0.19 -16.26
CA MET A 122 4.77 0.66 -16.15
C MET A 122 3.77 -0.45 -16.45
N ALA A 123 4.01 -1.27 -17.48
CA ALA A 123 3.13 -2.40 -17.80
C ALA A 123 2.98 -3.38 -16.62
N VAL A 124 4.05 -3.64 -15.86
CA VAL A 124 3.94 -4.48 -14.66
C VAL A 124 3.12 -3.80 -13.55
N PHE A 125 3.26 -2.48 -13.38
CA PHE A 125 2.41 -1.74 -12.44
C PHE A 125 0.94 -1.70 -12.87
N ASP A 126 0.64 -1.63 -14.16
CA ASP A 126 -0.73 -1.72 -14.67
C ASP A 126 -1.36 -3.09 -14.35
N VAL A 127 -0.60 -4.18 -14.51
CA VAL A 127 -1.02 -5.52 -14.07
C VAL A 127 -1.26 -5.57 -12.57
N GLY A 128 -0.33 -5.02 -11.77
CA GLY A 128 -0.48 -4.93 -10.31
C GLY A 128 -1.74 -4.16 -9.92
N GLN A 129 -2.00 -3.03 -10.57
CA GLN A 129 -3.16 -2.19 -10.32
C GLN A 129 -4.47 -2.90 -10.72
N HIS A 130 -4.49 -3.65 -11.82
CA HIS A 130 -5.67 -4.45 -12.18
C HIS A 130 -6.05 -5.43 -11.07
N ILE A 131 -5.05 -6.08 -10.45
CA ILE A 131 -5.25 -7.00 -9.32
C ILE A 131 -5.76 -6.24 -8.08
N VAL A 132 -5.19 -5.07 -7.79
CA VAL A 132 -5.65 -4.20 -6.68
C VAL A 132 -7.10 -3.80 -6.85
N ASN A 133 -7.48 -3.34 -8.05
CA ASN A 133 -8.84 -2.89 -8.34
C ASN A 133 -9.84 -4.05 -8.28
N ALA A 134 -9.45 -5.23 -8.78
CA ALA A 134 -10.26 -6.43 -8.65
C ALA A 134 -10.47 -6.83 -7.18
N ALA A 135 -9.42 -6.74 -6.34
CA ALA A 135 -9.53 -6.98 -4.91
C ALA A 135 -10.43 -5.94 -4.21
N GLY A 136 -10.30 -4.66 -4.57
CA GLY A 136 -11.15 -3.58 -4.06
C GLY A 136 -12.63 -3.80 -4.35
N GLY A 137 -12.98 -4.19 -5.57
CA GLY A 137 -14.37 -4.48 -5.94
C GLY A 137 -15.01 -5.63 -5.14
N VAL A 138 -14.22 -6.64 -4.74
CA VAL A 138 -14.70 -7.72 -3.86
C VAL A 138 -14.89 -7.21 -2.43
N ILE A 139 -13.92 -6.46 -1.91
CA ILE A 139 -13.95 -5.98 -0.52
C ILE A 139 -15.10 -4.98 -0.31
N GLU A 140 -15.27 -4.00 -1.20
CA GLU A 140 -16.34 -2.99 -1.07
C GLU A 140 -17.74 -3.58 -1.13
N SER A 141 -17.92 -4.73 -1.80
CA SER A 141 -19.24 -5.36 -1.96
C SER A 141 -19.80 -5.99 -0.68
N ASP A 142 -18.93 -6.36 0.28
CA ASP A 142 -19.31 -7.12 1.49
C ASP A 142 -19.09 -6.35 2.81
N THR A 143 -18.45 -5.17 2.79
CA THR A 143 -17.95 -4.53 4.04
C THR A 143 -18.50 -3.14 4.33
N ALA A 144 -19.67 -2.75 3.79
CA ALA A 144 -20.32 -1.51 4.21
C ALA A 144 -20.66 -1.59 5.71
N ILE A 145 -19.84 -0.96 6.55
CA ILE A 145 -20.07 -0.88 7.99
C ILE A 145 -21.37 -0.09 8.17
N ASN A 146 -22.41 -0.72 8.72
CA ASN A 146 -23.68 -0.08 9.00
C ASN A 146 -23.53 0.81 10.25
N VAL A 147 -22.98 2.00 10.03
CA VAL A 147 -22.72 3.02 11.06
C VAL A 147 -24.02 3.43 11.75
N ASP A 148 -25.13 3.50 11.02
CA ASP A 148 -26.43 3.92 11.56
C ASP A 148 -26.92 2.95 12.65
N THR A 149 -26.80 1.64 12.40
CA THR A 149 -27.23 0.61 13.37
C THR A 149 -26.34 0.59 14.60
N MET A 150 -25.02 0.80 14.43
CA MET A 150 -24.06 0.86 15.54
C MET A 150 -24.28 2.11 16.41
N LEU A 151 -24.56 3.26 15.79
CA LEU A 151 -24.88 4.50 16.50
C LEU A 151 -26.18 4.38 17.30
N GLU A 152 -27.22 3.76 16.72
CA GLU A 152 -28.50 3.56 17.39
C GLU A 152 -28.38 2.62 18.61
N GLN A 153 -27.59 1.55 18.49
CA GLN A 153 -27.25 0.67 19.61
C GLN A 153 -26.46 1.41 20.71
N MET A 154 -25.48 2.23 20.34
CA MET A 154 -24.71 3.03 21.30
C MET A 154 -25.58 4.06 22.02
N LYS A 155 -26.52 4.70 21.32
CA LYS A 155 -27.47 5.62 21.92
C LYS A 155 -28.35 4.93 22.97
N THR A 156 -28.89 3.77 22.61
CA THR A 156 -29.69 2.94 23.52
C THR A 156 -28.89 2.53 24.76
N ALA A 157 -27.61 2.16 24.60
CA ALA A 157 -26.74 1.82 25.72
C ALA A 157 -26.51 3.03 26.66
N MET A 158 -26.23 4.21 26.11
CA MET A 158 -26.01 5.45 26.87
C MET A 158 -27.22 5.91 27.68
N GLU A 159 -28.44 5.62 27.24
CA GLU A 159 -29.67 5.94 27.97
C GLU A 159 -29.74 5.23 29.34
N SER A 160 -29.12 4.05 29.44
CA SER A 160 -29.12 3.23 30.65
C SER A 160 -27.94 3.48 31.61
N MET A 161 -26.95 4.28 31.20
CA MET A 161 -25.72 4.51 31.97
C MET A 161 -25.89 5.60 33.04
N GLU A 162 -25.16 5.50 34.14
CA GLU A 162 -25.12 6.56 35.15
C GLU A 162 -24.33 7.78 34.64
N ILE A 163 -24.62 8.98 35.16
CA ILE A 163 -23.92 10.21 34.76
C ILE A 163 -22.40 10.08 34.95
N GLY A 164 -21.96 9.46 36.05
CA GLY A 164 -20.54 9.26 36.32
C GLY A 164 -19.84 8.41 35.25
N GLU A 165 -20.53 7.37 34.75
CA GLU A 165 -20.04 6.49 33.70
C GLU A 165 -20.03 7.19 32.33
N LEU A 166 -21.07 7.97 32.03
CA LEU A 166 -21.16 8.84 30.85
C LEU A 166 -20.01 9.86 30.78
N VAL A 167 -19.58 10.45 31.91
CA VAL A 167 -18.42 11.35 31.94
C VAL A 167 -17.13 10.62 31.54
N ILE A 168 -16.93 9.41 32.05
CA ILE A 168 -15.75 8.60 31.72
C ILE A 168 -15.77 8.23 30.23
N LEU A 169 -16.90 7.76 29.74
CA LEU A 169 -17.10 7.43 28.33
C LEU A 169 -16.85 8.64 27.41
N ALA A 170 -17.35 9.81 27.80
CA ALA A 170 -17.12 11.07 27.09
C ALA A 170 -15.62 11.42 26.99
N LEU A 171 -14.85 11.21 28.07
CA LEU A 171 -13.40 11.40 28.05
C LEU A 171 -12.67 10.36 27.20
N GLU A 172 -13.07 9.09 27.27
CA GLU A 172 -12.48 8.02 26.48
C GLU A 172 -12.71 8.21 24.98
N THR A 173 -13.93 8.58 24.56
CA THR A 173 -14.24 8.87 23.16
C THR A 173 -13.41 10.02 22.61
N MET A 174 -13.15 11.05 23.42
CA MET A 174 -12.27 12.16 23.05
C MET A 174 -10.82 11.70 22.86
N LEU A 175 -10.31 10.85 23.76
CA LEU A 175 -8.96 10.30 23.67
C LEU A 175 -8.81 9.38 22.46
N VAL A 176 -9.76 8.49 22.23
CA VAL A 176 -9.77 7.58 21.08
C VAL A 176 -9.88 8.36 19.78
N SER A 177 -10.75 9.37 19.70
CA SER A 177 -10.85 10.25 18.51
C SER A 177 -9.53 10.93 18.18
N LEU A 178 -8.79 11.42 19.19
CA LEU A 178 -7.45 11.97 18.98
C LEU A 178 -6.46 10.91 18.46
N CYS A 179 -6.45 9.71 19.03
CA CYS A 179 -5.63 8.60 18.55
C CYS A 179 -5.95 8.25 17.09
N MET A 180 -7.22 8.19 16.72
CA MET A 180 -7.67 7.88 15.36
C MET A 180 -7.17 8.91 14.33
N LYS A 181 -7.16 10.21 14.68
CA LYS A 181 -6.58 11.25 13.82
C LYS A 181 -5.07 11.06 13.61
N ILE A 182 -4.34 10.71 14.66
CA ILE A 182 -2.90 10.40 14.54
C ILE A 182 -2.69 9.19 13.63
N MET A 183 -3.46 8.11 13.82
CA MET A 183 -3.39 6.92 12.99
C MET A 183 -3.71 7.21 11.51
N SER A 184 -4.70 8.06 11.25
CA SER A 184 -5.02 8.50 9.89
C SER A 184 -3.83 9.16 9.21
N VAL A 185 -3.11 10.06 9.90
CA VAL A 185 -1.92 10.71 9.33
C VAL A 185 -0.83 9.67 9.02
N LEU A 186 -0.61 8.70 9.92
CA LEU A 186 0.37 7.63 9.70
C LEU A 186 0.03 6.78 8.48
N ILE A 187 -1.24 6.42 8.29
CA ILE A 187 -1.70 5.66 7.12
C ILE A 187 -1.42 6.45 5.83
N THR A 188 -1.74 7.75 5.78
CA THR A 188 -1.44 8.59 4.62
C THR A 188 0.05 8.62 4.30
N VAL A 189 0.91 8.72 5.32
CA VAL A 189 2.37 8.67 5.14
C VAL A 189 2.81 7.32 4.55
N ILE A 190 2.24 6.20 4.99
CA ILE A 190 2.56 4.86 4.45
C ILE A 190 2.15 4.75 2.98
N LEU A 191 0.96 5.23 2.62
CA LEU A 191 0.47 5.23 1.23
C LEU A 191 1.37 6.05 0.30
N TYR A 192 1.77 7.24 0.74
CA TYR A 192 2.66 8.10 -0.05
C TYR A 192 4.08 7.53 -0.11
N GLY A 193 4.57 6.95 0.99
CA GLY A 193 5.85 6.25 1.05
C GLY A 193 5.93 5.12 0.01
N ARG A 194 4.86 4.34 -0.16
CA ARG A 194 4.76 3.32 -1.22
C ARG A 194 4.96 3.92 -2.62
N MET A 195 4.28 5.02 -2.93
CA MET A 195 4.40 5.65 -4.26
C MET A 195 5.81 6.16 -4.52
N ILE A 196 6.43 6.77 -3.50
CA ILE A 196 7.84 7.21 -3.57
C ILE A 196 8.77 6.00 -3.80
N GLU A 197 8.55 4.88 -3.11
CA GLU A 197 9.34 3.65 -3.31
C GLU A 197 9.23 3.13 -4.75
N ILE A 198 8.03 3.12 -5.34
CA ILE A 198 7.80 2.75 -6.73
C ILE A 198 8.57 3.65 -7.70
N TYR A 199 8.54 4.97 -7.47
CA TYR A 199 9.28 5.93 -8.29
C TYR A 199 10.80 5.75 -8.21
N LEU A 200 11.33 5.55 -7.00
CA LEU A 200 12.75 5.30 -6.80
C LEU A 200 13.17 4.01 -7.51
N TYR A 201 12.38 2.95 -7.37
CA TYR A 201 12.65 1.68 -8.03
C TYR A 201 12.66 1.82 -9.55
N THR A 202 11.65 2.49 -10.11
CA THR A 202 11.51 2.73 -11.56
C THR A 202 12.63 3.60 -12.11
N SER A 203 13.07 4.62 -11.37
CA SER A 203 14.09 5.56 -11.83
C SER A 203 15.41 4.87 -12.24
N VAL A 204 15.80 3.83 -11.50
CA VAL A 204 17.05 3.08 -11.69
C VAL A 204 16.89 1.82 -12.55
N ALA A 205 15.67 1.53 -13.03
CA ALA A 205 15.34 0.32 -13.76
C ALA A 205 16.27 -0.01 -14.94
N PRO A 206 16.72 0.95 -15.78
CA PRO A 206 17.53 0.61 -16.95
C PRO A 206 18.84 -0.13 -16.61
N ILE A 207 19.41 0.11 -15.42
CA ILE A 207 20.66 -0.54 -14.99
C ILE A 207 20.47 -2.05 -14.81
N PRO A 208 19.56 -2.56 -13.96
CA PRO A 208 19.32 -4.00 -13.86
C PRO A 208 18.89 -4.64 -15.19
N PHE A 209 18.07 -3.97 -15.99
CA PHE A 209 17.64 -4.46 -17.30
C PHE A 209 18.84 -4.66 -18.26
N SER A 210 19.85 -3.80 -18.20
CA SER A 210 21.09 -3.95 -18.99
C SER A 210 21.88 -5.23 -18.67
N THR A 211 21.72 -5.78 -17.46
CA THR A 211 22.40 -7.00 -17.01
C THR A 211 21.62 -8.29 -17.25
N MET A 212 20.31 -8.18 -17.50
CA MET A 212 19.37 -9.31 -17.54
C MET A 212 19.68 -10.32 -18.66
N SER A 213 20.21 -9.83 -19.79
CA SER A 213 20.51 -10.69 -20.93
C SER A 213 21.65 -11.67 -20.63
N ASN A 214 22.66 -11.28 -19.84
CA ASN A 214 23.85 -12.10 -19.62
C ASN A 214 23.60 -13.32 -18.71
N ARG A 215 24.29 -14.43 -18.97
CA ARG A 215 24.17 -15.66 -18.17
C ARG A 215 24.72 -15.50 -16.74
N GLU A 216 25.81 -14.75 -16.57
CA GLU A 216 26.48 -14.57 -15.28
C GLU A 216 25.83 -13.47 -14.43
N TRP A 217 25.47 -12.35 -15.07
CA TRP A 217 24.86 -11.20 -14.38
C TRP A 217 23.34 -11.13 -14.49
N GLY A 218 22.72 -12.05 -15.21
CA GLY A 218 21.26 -12.09 -15.39
C GLY A 218 20.48 -12.26 -14.09
N GLN A 219 21.12 -12.78 -13.03
CA GLN A 219 20.51 -12.82 -11.69
C GLN A 219 20.17 -11.42 -11.16
N ILE A 220 20.96 -10.39 -11.47
CA ILE A 220 20.71 -9.01 -11.04
C ILE A 220 19.41 -8.49 -11.66
N GLY A 221 19.29 -8.60 -12.99
CA GLY A 221 18.07 -8.22 -13.71
C GLY A 221 16.85 -9.04 -13.30
N ASN A 222 17.00 -10.36 -13.12
CA ASN A 222 15.89 -11.23 -12.69
C ASN A 222 15.41 -10.90 -11.27
N ASN A 223 16.33 -10.62 -10.33
CA ASN A 223 15.97 -10.24 -8.97
C ASN A 223 15.28 -8.87 -8.95
N TYR A 224 15.75 -7.93 -9.77
CA TYR A 224 15.08 -6.64 -9.95
C TYR A 224 13.65 -6.82 -10.49
N PHE A 225 13.47 -7.66 -11.51
CA PHE A 225 12.15 -7.91 -12.08
C PHE A 225 11.20 -8.55 -11.04
N ARG A 226 11.69 -9.47 -10.20
CA ARG A 226 10.93 -9.99 -9.04
C ARG A 226 10.57 -8.90 -8.04
N GLY A 227 11.48 -7.97 -7.75
CA GLY A 227 11.21 -6.84 -6.87
C GLY A 227 10.17 -5.88 -7.44
N LEU A 228 10.16 -5.70 -8.76
CA LEU A 228 9.15 -4.90 -9.47
C LEU A 228 7.76 -5.53 -9.34
N PHE A 229 7.66 -6.86 -9.52
CA PHE A 229 6.42 -7.60 -9.22
C PHE A 229 6.03 -7.50 -7.75
N ALA A 230 6.99 -7.57 -6.82
CA ALA A 230 6.71 -7.42 -5.40
C ALA A 230 6.10 -6.04 -5.08
N LEU A 231 6.61 -4.96 -5.67
CA LEU A 231 6.04 -3.61 -5.49
C LEU A 231 4.64 -3.49 -6.13
N GLY A 232 4.42 -4.11 -7.28
CA GLY A 232 3.10 -4.19 -7.91
C GLY A 232 2.08 -4.90 -7.00
N PHE A 233 2.42 -6.08 -6.49
CA PHE A 233 1.58 -6.89 -5.60
C PHE A 233 1.48 -6.36 -4.17
N GLN A 234 2.38 -5.47 -3.73
CA GLN A 234 2.28 -4.85 -2.41
C GLN A 234 0.92 -4.17 -2.23
N GLY A 235 0.40 -3.50 -3.27
CA GLY A 235 -0.90 -2.86 -3.21
C GLY A 235 -2.03 -3.86 -2.93
N PHE A 236 -1.95 -5.07 -3.50
CA PHE A 236 -2.93 -6.13 -3.24
C PHE A 236 -2.92 -6.54 -1.76
N PHE A 237 -1.74 -6.70 -1.16
CA PHE A 237 -1.66 -7.02 0.27
C PHE A 237 -2.19 -5.88 1.16
N MET A 238 -2.00 -4.61 0.75
CA MET A 238 -2.61 -3.48 1.45
C MET A 238 -4.14 -3.56 1.40
N MET A 239 -4.72 -3.91 0.25
CA MET A 239 -6.17 -4.12 0.13
C MET A 239 -6.66 -5.25 1.04
N VAL A 240 -5.94 -6.38 1.09
CA VAL A 240 -6.28 -7.48 2.00
C VAL A 240 -6.26 -7.02 3.46
N CYS A 241 -5.29 -6.20 3.88
CA CYS A 241 -5.27 -5.64 5.24
C CYS A 241 -6.50 -4.77 5.52
N VAL A 242 -6.94 -3.96 4.56
CA VAL A 242 -8.15 -3.14 4.68
C VAL A 242 -9.40 -4.01 4.79
N GLY A 243 -9.53 -5.05 3.97
CA GLY A 243 -10.65 -5.98 4.05
C GLY A 243 -10.73 -6.72 5.39
N ILE A 244 -9.59 -7.19 5.91
CA ILE A 244 -9.51 -7.80 7.25
C ILE A 244 -9.95 -6.79 8.32
N TYR A 245 -9.49 -5.55 8.23
CA TYR A 245 -9.85 -4.49 9.18
C TYR A 245 -11.36 -4.19 9.16
N ALA A 246 -11.97 -4.09 7.97
CA ALA A 246 -13.40 -3.82 7.85
C ALA A 246 -14.26 -4.93 8.48
N VAL A 247 -13.88 -6.20 8.28
CA VAL A 247 -14.54 -7.35 8.94
C VAL A 247 -14.35 -7.31 10.46
N LEU A 248 -13.13 -7.02 10.94
CA LEU A 248 -12.85 -6.93 12.38
C LEU A 248 -13.70 -5.86 13.08
N ILE A 249 -13.86 -4.69 12.47
CA ILE A 249 -14.72 -3.62 13.00
C ILE A 249 -16.19 -4.05 13.00
N ALA A 250 -16.66 -4.71 11.95
CA ALA A 250 -18.04 -5.20 11.87
C ALA A 250 -18.37 -6.26 12.94
N THR A 251 -17.37 -7.01 13.43
CA THR A 251 -17.54 -8.01 14.49
C THR A 251 -17.50 -7.46 15.91
N ILE A 252 -17.29 -6.16 16.11
CA ILE A 252 -17.33 -5.56 17.45
C ILE A 252 -18.78 -5.55 17.95
N GLU A 253 -19.11 -6.46 18.86
CA GLU A 253 -20.39 -6.48 19.55
C GLU A 253 -20.44 -5.33 20.58
N ILE A 254 -21.41 -4.43 20.43
CA ILE A 254 -21.60 -3.25 21.31
C ILE A 254 -22.38 -3.60 22.60
N SER A 255 -22.84 -4.85 22.77
CA SER A 255 -23.94 -5.14 23.71
C SER A 255 -23.59 -5.04 25.20
N ASP A 256 -22.35 -5.35 25.62
CA ASP A 256 -22.08 -5.59 27.04
C ASP A 256 -21.13 -4.58 27.70
N ASN A 257 -20.31 -3.85 26.94
CA ASN A 257 -19.39 -2.84 27.49
C ASN A 257 -18.91 -1.84 26.40
N MET A 258 -19.50 -0.64 26.36
CA MET A 258 -19.11 0.40 25.40
C MET A 258 -17.65 0.82 25.51
N HIS A 259 -17.07 0.79 26.71
CA HIS A 259 -15.67 1.13 26.93
C HIS A 259 -14.75 0.15 26.20
N SER A 260 -15.01 -1.16 26.31
CA SER A 260 -14.19 -2.17 25.62
C SER A 260 -14.35 -2.10 24.10
N ALA A 261 -15.55 -1.83 23.60
CA ALA A 261 -15.80 -1.65 22.17
C ALA A 261 -14.99 -0.48 21.59
N LEU A 262 -14.96 0.67 22.28
CA LEU A 262 -14.17 1.85 21.89
C LEU A 262 -12.67 1.56 21.80
N PHE A 263 -12.10 0.92 22.84
CA PHE A 263 -10.69 0.53 22.81
C PHE A 263 -10.42 -0.57 21.77
N GLY A 264 -11.39 -1.43 21.48
CA GLY A 264 -11.34 -2.42 20.40
C GLY A 264 -11.16 -1.79 19.03
N VAL A 265 -11.98 -0.78 18.69
CA VAL A 265 -11.86 -0.01 17.43
C VAL A 265 -10.48 0.63 17.31
N ALA A 266 -10.00 1.26 18.39
CA ALA A 266 -8.67 1.87 18.43
C ALA A 266 -7.57 0.82 18.20
N ALA A 267 -7.65 -0.33 18.88
CA ALA A 267 -6.68 -1.41 18.76
C ALA A 267 -6.63 -2.00 17.34
N TYR A 268 -7.77 -2.25 16.71
CA TYR A 268 -7.81 -2.73 15.33
C TYR A 268 -7.24 -1.72 14.33
N THR A 269 -7.41 -0.43 14.57
CA THR A 269 -6.82 0.63 13.73
C THR A 269 -5.30 0.68 13.87
N VAL A 270 -4.77 0.46 15.08
CA VAL A 270 -3.33 0.30 15.30
C VAL A 270 -2.80 -0.95 14.57
N ILE A 271 -3.52 -2.07 14.64
CA ILE A 271 -3.16 -3.30 13.93
C ILE A 271 -3.17 -3.10 12.42
N LEU A 272 -4.14 -2.36 11.87
CA LEU A 272 -4.16 -2.00 10.45
C LEU A 272 -2.88 -1.26 10.06
N CYS A 273 -2.54 -0.18 10.77
CA CYS A 273 -1.33 0.60 10.46
C CYS A 273 -0.05 -0.27 10.52
N PHE A 274 0.10 -1.07 11.57
CA PHE A 274 1.23 -1.99 11.69
C PHE A 274 1.29 -3.00 10.54
N SER A 275 0.14 -3.53 10.13
CA SER A 275 0.05 -4.48 9.02
C SER A 275 0.41 -3.84 7.69
N LEU A 276 -0.10 -2.62 7.42
CA LEU A 276 0.23 -1.83 6.23
C LEU A 276 1.75 -1.59 6.12
N MET A 277 2.42 -1.24 7.22
CA MET A 277 3.89 -1.06 7.23
C MET A 277 4.66 -2.32 6.85
N LYS A 278 4.11 -3.52 7.12
CA LYS A 278 4.78 -4.79 6.84
C LYS A 278 4.52 -5.35 5.44
N THR A 279 3.53 -4.82 4.71
CA THR A 279 3.15 -5.33 3.38
C THR A 279 4.30 -5.32 2.37
N ALA A 280 5.17 -4.31 2.39
CA ALA A 280 6.34 -4.22 1.51
C ALA A 280 7.32 -5.37 1.74
N ASN A 281 7.68 -5.63 3.00
CA ASN A 281 8.60 -6.71 3.37
C ASN A 281 8.00 -8.09 3.08
N LEU A 282 6.71 -8.26 3.35
CA LEU A 282 5.99 -9.48 3.02
C LEU A 282 6.02 -9.76 1.51
N SER A 283 5.68 -8.75 0.70
CA SER A 283 5.66 -8.90 -0.75
C SER A 283 7.04 -9.26 -1.30
N LYS A 284 8.09 -8.56 -0.88
CA LYS A 284 9.48 -8.86 -1.27
C LYS A 284 9.89 -10.29 -0.90
N SER A 285 9.52 -10.74 0.30
CA SER A 285 9.79 -12.12 0.74
C SER A 285 9.05 -13.17 -0.09
N ILE A 286 7.80 -12.92 -0.49
CA ILE A 286 7.01 -13.87 -1.30
C ILE A 286 7.59 -14.02 -2.71
N PHE A 287 7.99 -12.90 -3.33
CA PHE A 287 8.58 -12.92 -4.66
C PHE A 287 10.07 -13.27 -4.68
N ASN A 288 10.67 -13.55 -3.52
CA ASN A 288 12.10 -13.81 -3.37
C ASN A 288 12.93 -12.71 -4.05
N ALA A 289 12.53 -11.46 -3.76
CA ALA A 289 13.20 -10.25 -4.17
C ALA A 289 14.03 -9.76 -2.98
N HIS A 290 15.34 -10.02 -3.04
CA HIS A 290 16.29 -9.64 -1.99
C HIS A 290 17.01 -8.33 -2.31
#